data_AF-A0A920PNS7-F1
#
_entry.id   AF-A0A920PNS7-F1
#
_cell.length_a   1.000
_cell.length_b   1.000
_cell.length_c   1.000
_cell.angle_alpha   90.00
_cell.angle_beta   90.00
_cell.angle_gamma   90.00
#
_symmetry.space_group_name_H-M   'P 1'
#
loop_
_entity.id
_entity.type
_entity.pdbx_description
1 polymer ?
#
loop_
_entity_poly.entity_id
_entity_poly.type
_entity_poly.pdbx_seq_one_letter_code
_entity_poly.pdbx_strand_id
1 'polypeptide(L)'
;MGEIRHSVEEAGRLATDRESLGRALRTLRQKEIARIGWRDLIGAAPLKEVVATLSELADAAISAALDCAIVRSPSGMANRSTMTAMYRFE
;
A
#
# COMPACT_ATOMS: atom_id res chain seq x y z
N MET A 1 -0.63 -4.50 -13.76
CA MET A 1 -1.40 -3.64 -12.83
C MET A 1 -2.00 -4.58 -11.79
N GLY A 2 -1.59 -4.48 -10.52
CA GLY A 2 -2.04 -5.38 -9.44
C GLY A 2 -0.93 -6.01 -8.58
N GLU A 3 0.30 -6.14 -9.08
CA GLU A 3 1.41 -6.74 -8.32
C GLU A 3 1.79 -5.92 -7.08
N ILE A 4 1.73 -4.59 -7.19
CA ILE A 4 2.06 -3.66 -6.10
C ILE A 4 1.00 -3.73 -5.01
N ARG A 5 -0.29 -3.68 -5.40
CA ARG A 5 -1.40 -3.77 -4.46
C ARG A 5 -1.34 -5.08 -3.67
N HIS A 6 -1.16 -6.20 -4.37
CA HIS A 6 -1.00 -7.51 -3.72
C HIS A 6 0.20 -7.52 -2.75
N SER A 7 1.33 -6.94 -3.14
CA SER A 7 2.52 -6.86 -2.28
C SER A 7 2.28 -6.04 -1.02
N VAL A 8 1.50 -4.97 -1.11
CA VAL A 8 1.13 -4.13 0.05
C VAL A 8 0.12 -4.84 0.95
N GLU A 9 -0.87 -5.52 0.38
CA GLU A 9 -1.85 -6.29 1.16
C GLU A 9 -1.18 -7.44 1.93
N GLU A 10 -0.25 -8.15 1.29
CA GLU A 10 0.56 -9.18 1.96
C GLU A 10 1.43 -8.56 3.07
N ALA A 11 2.06 -7.41 2.83
CA ALA A 11 2.80 -6.69 3.87
C ALA A 11 1.89 -6.25 5.04
N GLY A 12 0.65 -5.84 4.75
CA GLY A 12 -0.38 -5.53 5.74
C GLY A 12 -0.76 -6.75 6.59
N ARG A 13 -0.96 -7.90 5.95
CA ARG A 13 -1.31 -9.16 6.62
C ARG A 13 -0.18 -9.71 7.49
N LEU A 14 1.06 -9.58 7.05
CA LEU A 14 2.24 -10.09 7.77
C LEU A 14 2.74 -9.15 8.87
N ALA A 15 2.34 -7.87 8.84
CA ALA A 15 2.80 -6.88 9.82
C ALA A 15 2.15 -7.08 11.19
N THR A 16 2.99 -7.35 12.19
CA THR A 16 2.57 -7.52 13.59
C THR A 16 2.18 -6.20 14.26
N ASP A 17 2.80 -5.11 13.84
CA ASP A 17 2.66 -3.76 14.41
C ASP A 17 2.84 -2.66 13.35
N ARG A 18 2.54 -1.41 13.72
CA ARG A 18 2.67 -0.26 12.83
C ARG A 18 4.09 -0.06 12.30
N GLU A 19 5.10 -0.38 13.10
CA GLU A 19 6.49 -0.18 12.74
C GLU A 19 6.93 -1.18 11.66
N SER A 20 6.59 -2.46 11.85
CA SER A 20 6.83 -3.54 10.88
C SER A 20 6.15 -3.27 9.53
N LEU A 21 4.89 -2.81 9.55
CA LEU A 21 4.18 -2.37 8.35
C LEU A 21 4.92 -1.21 7.66
N GLY A 22 5.30 -0.19 8.44
CA GLY A 22 6.04 0.96 7.93
C GLY A 22 7.40 0.58 7.33
N ARG A 23 8.09 -0.42 7.88
CA ARG A 23 9.35 -0.93 7.30
C ARG A 23 9.09 -1.63 5.97
N ALA A 24 8.11 -2.52 5.90
CA ALA A 24 7.76 -3.24 4.67
C ALA A 24 7.38 -2.29 3.52
N LEU A 25 6.53 -1.28 3.79
CA LEU A 25 6.14 -0.29 2.80
C LEU A 25 7.33 0.54 2.28
N ARG A 26 8.27 0.92 3.17
CA ARG A 26 9.50 1.62 2.76
C ARG A 26 10.37 0.76 1.86
N THR A 27 10.48 -0.54 2.12
CA THR A 27 11.22 -1.47 1.25
C THR A 27 10.57 -1.58 -0.13
N LEU A 28 9.24 -1.68 -0.20
CA LEU A 28 8.52 -1.68 -1.48
C LEU A 28 8.78 -0.40 -2.27
N ARG A 29 8.68 0.77 -1.62
CA ARG A 29 9.00 2.06 -2.25
C ARG A 29 10.44 2.12 -2.78
N GLN A 30 11.41 1.61 -2.02
CA GLN A 30 12.81 1.61 -2.45
C GLN A 30 13.04 0.75 -3.70
N LYS A 31 12.38 -0.42 -3.79
CA LYS A 31 12.44 -1.27 -4.99
C LYS A 31 11.91 -0.54 -6.23
N GLU A 32 10.80 0.19 -6.09
CA GLU A 32 10.26 0.97 -7.20
C GLU A 32 11.18 2.13 -7.58
N ILE A 33 11.72 2.88 -6.62
CA ILE A 33 12.71 3.93 -6.91
C ILE A 33 13.95 3.38 -7.60
N ALA A 34 14.47 2.24 -7.18
CA ALA A 34 15.60 1.59 -7.83
C ALA A 34 15.26 1.15 -9.25
N ARG A 35 14.06 0.63 -9.49
CA ARG A 35 13.58 0.26 -10.84
C ARG A 35 13.44 1.49 -11.75
N ILE A 36 13.02 2.62 -11.21
CA ILE A 36 12.95 3.90 -11.93
C ILE A 36 14.35 4.37 -12.30
N GLY A 37 15.25 4.43 -11.32
CA GLY A 37 16.64 4.85 -11.55
C GLY A 37 17.35 3.94 -12.56
N TRP A 38 17.16 2.63 -12.47
CA TRP A 38 17.69 1.69 -13.46
C TRP A 38 17.16 1.97 -14.87
N ARG A 39 15.84 2.22 -15.01
CA ARG A 39 15.19 2.54 -16.29
C ARG A 39 15.64 3.88 -16.89
N ASP A 40 15.86 4.88 -16.04
CA ASP A 40 16.42 6.18 -16.43
C ASP A 40 17.83 6.03 -16.99
N LEU A 41 18.69 5.24 -16.32
CA LEU A 41 20.08 4.99 -16.73
C LEU A 41 20.22 4.26 -18.07
N ILE A 42 19.24 3.42 -18.44
CA ILE A 42 19.23 2.68 -19.72
C ILE A 42 18.44 3.39 -20.82
N GLY A 43 17.89 4.59 -20.55
CA GLY A 43 17.11 5.37 -21.52
C GLY A 43 15.83 4.66 -22.00
N ALA A 44 15.35 3.66 -21.26
CA ALA A 44 14.27 2.78 -21.69
C ALA A 44 13.06 2.88 -20.75
N ALA A 45 11.94 3.32 -21.34
CA ALA A 45 10.55 3.25 -20.87
C ALA A 45 9.93 4.54 -20.29
N PRO A 46 8.61 4.77 -20.53
CA PRO A 46 7.95 6.03 -20.24
C PRO A 46 7.63 6.22 -18.75
N LEU A 47 8.07 7.36 -18.21
CA LEU A 47 7.80 7.86 -16.84
C LEU A 47 6.34 7.68 -16.37
N LYS A 48 5.36 7.69 -17.28
CA LYS A 48 3.93 7.57 -16.94
C LYS A 48 3.59 6.27 -16.19
N GLU A 49 4.18 5.14 -16.58
CA GLU A 49 3.88 3.84 -15.97
C GLU A 49 4.45 3.74 -14.57
N VAL A 50 5.62 4.33 -14.38
CA VAL A 50 6.29 4.50 -13.10
C VAL A 50 5.44 5.34 -12.14
N VAL A 51 4.94 6.48 -12.60
CA VAL A 51 4.12 7.37 -11.78
C VAL A 51 2.82 6.66 -11.38
N ALA A 52 2.16 5.98 -12.33
CA ALA A 52 0.98 5.18 -12.03
C ALA A 52 1.26 4.07 -10.99
N THR A 53 2.41 3.41 -11.08
CA THR A 53 2.84 2.36 -10.15
C THR A 53 3.11 2.92 -8.75
N LEU A 54 3.75 4.09 -8.64
CA LEU A 54 3.98 4.76 -7.36
C LEU A 54 2.68 5.28 -6.75
N SER A 55 1.73 5.76 -7.56
CA SER A 55 0.40 6.13 -7.09
C SER A 55 -0.37 4.91 -6.57
N GLU A 56 -0.31 3.77 -7.26
CA GLU A 56 -0.91 2.51 -6.79
C GLU A 56 -0.30 2.05 -5.45
N LEU A 57 1.03 2.19 -5.29
CA LEU A 57 1.71 1.92 -4.03
C LEU A 57 1.22 2.85 -2.91
N ALA A 58 1.06 4.14 -3.20
CA ALA A 58 0.59 5.13 -2.22
C ALA A 58 -0.84 4.82 -1.76
N ASP A 59 -1.77 4.56 -2.68
CA ASP A 59 -3.16 4.24 -2.36
C ASP A 59 -3.27 2.97 -1.51
N ALA A 60 -2.54 1.92 -1.89
CA ALA A 60 -2.53 0.67 -1.14
C ALA A 60 -1.89 0.85 0.25
N ALA A 61 -0.80 1.63 0.34
CA ALA A 61 -0.11 1.90 1.60
C ALA A 61 -1.00 2.69 2.58
N ILE A 62 -1.75 3.67 2.09
CA ILE A 62 -2.71 4.44 2.89
C ILE A 62 -3.81 3.52 3.41
N SER A 63 -4.37 2.66 2.55
CA SER A 63 -5.41 1.70 2.94
C SER A 63 -4.91 0.75 4.04
N ALA A 64 -3.74 0.14 3.85
CA ALA A 64 -3.14 -0.74 4.85
C ALA A 64 -2.82 -0.03 6.18
N ALA A 65 -2.38 1.23 6.13
CA ALA A 65 -2.12 2.03 7.33
C ALA A 65 -3.41 2.38 8.08
N LEU A 66 -4.49 2.69 7.35
CA LEU A 66 -5.81 2.96 7.93
C LEU A 66 -6.37 1.72 8.62
N ASP A 67 -6.34 0.56 7.96
CA ASP A 67 -6.78 -0.71 8.54
C ASP A 67 -6.01 -1.04 9.83
N CYS A 68 -4.68 -0.88 9.78
CA CYS A 68 -3.81 -1.08 10.93
C CYS A 68 -4.13 -0.13 12.10
N ALA A 69 -4.54 1.11 11.81
CA ALA A 69 -4.95 2.08 12.83
C ALA A 69 -6.33 1.76 13.42
N ILE A 70 -7.31 1.40 12.59
CA ILE A 70 -8.68 1.07 13.01
C ILE A 70 -8.71 -0.18 13.91
N VAL A 71 -7.91 -1.19 13.60
CA VAL A 71 -7.82 -2.41 14.42
C VAL A 71 -7.27 -2.11 15.83
N ARG A 72 -6.40 -1.11 15.97
CA ARG A 72 -5.65 -0.86 17.21
C ARG A 72 -6.15 0.33 18.02
N SER A 73 -7.20 1.03 17.58
CA SER A 73 -7.87 2.06 18.37
C SER A 73 -8.95 1.45 19.29
N PRO A 74 -8.87 1.63 20.62
CA PRO A 74 -9.86 1.09 21.56
C PRO A 74 -11.25 1.76 21.45
N SER A 75 -11.35 2.92 20.79
CA SER A 75 -12.56 3.74 20.68
C SER A 75 -13.44 3.44 19.45
N GLY A 76 -13.03 2.51 18.57
CA GLY A 76 -13.63 2.29 17.24
C GLY A 76 -14.71 1.21 17.14
N MET A 77 -15.07 0.53 18.24
CA MET A 77 -16.06 -0.56 18.19
C MET A 77 -17.50 -0.07 17.95
N ALA A 78 -17.80 1.21 18.17
CA ALA A 78 -19.14 1.78 18.05
C ALA A 78 -19.58 2.15 16.62
N ASN A 79 -18.68 2.15 15.63
CA ASN A 79 -18.99 2.61 14.26
C ASN A 79 -18.84 1.52 13.18
N ARG A 80 -18.63 0.25 13.58
CA ARG A 80 -18.34 -0.86 12.63
C ARG A 80 -19.58 -1.42 11.92
N SER A 81 -20.80 -1.15 12.40
CA SER A 81 -22.01 -1.77 11.83
C SER A 81 -22.48 -1.17 10.51
N THR A 82 -21.98 -0.01 10.08
CA THR A 82 -22.47 0.69 8.87
C THR A 82 -21.52 0.64 7.67
N MET A 83 -20.21 0.44 7.86
CA MET A 83 -19.25 0.67 6.77
C MET A 83 -18.80 -0.60 6.01
N THR A 84 -18.87 -1.78 6.63
CA THR A 84 -18.53 -3.05 5.95
C THR A 84 -19.58 -3.48 4.93
N ALA A 85 -20.80 -2.94 4.98
CA ALA A 85 -21.85 -3.20 4.00
C ALA A 85 -21.72 -2.36 2.71
N MET A 86 -20.97 -1.24 2.72
CA MET A 86 -20.89 -0.31 1.59
C MET A 86 -19.73 -0.62 0.60
N TYR A 87 -18.69 -1.32 1.03
CA TYR A 87 -17.51 -1.62 0.18
C TYR A 87 -17.47 -3.05 -0.39
N ARG A 88 -18.59 -3.81 -0.31
CA ARG A 88 -18.67 -5.21 -0.79
C ARG A 88 -19.74 -5.44 -1.86
N PHE A 89 -20.01 -4.44 -2.67
CA PHE A 89 -20.72 -4.57 -3.94
C PHE A 89 -20.25 -3.43 -4.84
N GLU A 90 -19.21 -3.66 -5.63
CA GLU A 90 -19.14 -3.44 -7.09
C GLU A 90 -18.04 -4.34 -7.66
#